data_AF-A0A1G0N994-F1
#
_entry.id   AF-A0A1G0N994-F1
#
_cell.length_a   1.000
_cell.length_b   1.000
_cell.length_c   1.000
_cell.angle_alpha   90.00
_cell.angle_beta   90.00
_cell.angle_gamma   90.00
#
_symmetry.space_group_name_H-M   'P 1'
#
loop_
_entity.id
_entity.type
_entity.pdbx_description
1 polymer ?
#
loop_
_entity_poly.entity_id
_entity_poly.type
_entity_poly.pdbx_seq_one_letter_code
_entity_poly.pdbx_strand_id
1 'polypeptide(L)'
;MDRETLNEMVKLKFAARKADGMVIDLVKLAADANYANEVLSAVENLPDESLVLLAMTLRDKFGLLATQPSPREPARAEKKSESPPTERYTFGARS
;
A
#
# COMPACT_ATOMS: atom_id res chain seq x y z
N MET A 1 15.01 13.39 -13.46
CA MET A 1 15.12 12.06 -12.84
C MET A 1 16.29 11.34 -13.47
N ASP A 2 17.20 10.85 -12.65
CA ASP A 2 18.50 10.32 -13.08
C ASP A 2 18.43 8.81 -13.36
N ARG A 3 19.35 8.33 -14.21
CA ARG A 3 19.43 6.90 -14.60
C ARG A 3 19.68 5.98 -13.40
N GLU A 4 20.36 6.49 -12.38
CA GLU A 4 20.61 5.78 -11.14
C GLU A 4 19.32 5.50 -10.37
N THR A 5 18.48 6.53 -10.17
CA THR A 5 17.16 6.43 -9.51
C THR A 5 16.27 5.42 -10.23
N LEU A 6 16.28 5.42 -11.56
CA LEU A 6 15.50 4.45 -12.34
C LEU A 6 15.98 3.01 -12.09
N ASN A 7 17.29 2.78 -12.03
CA ASN A 7 17.86 1.47 -11.74
C ASN A 7 17.47 0.98 -10.33
N GLU A 8 17.48 1.88 -9.34
CA GLU A 8 17.06 1.57 -7.97
C GLU A 8 15.58 1.21 -7.89
N MET A 9 14.71 1.95 -8.56
CA MET A 9 13.27 1.64 -8.61
C MET A 9 12.99 0.28 -9.27
N VAL A 10 13.73 -0.05 -10.34
CA VAL A 10 13.63 -1.36 -10.98
C VAL A 10 14.08 -2.47 -10.02
N LYS A 11 15.22 -2.30 -9.34
CA LYS A 11 15.70 -3.24 -8.33
C LYS A 11 14.66 -3.45 -7.22
N LEU A 12 14.07 -2.36 -6.72
CA LEU A 12 13.02 -2.39 -5.70
C LEU A 12 11.82 -3.22 -6.19
N LYS A 13 11.35 -2.98 -7.41
CA LYS A 13 10.22 -3.73 -8.00
C LYS A 13 10.49 -5.23 -8.05
N PHE A 14 11.67 -5.65 -8.50
CA PHE A 14 11.99 -7.07 -8.58
C PHE A 14 12.20 -7.70 -7.21
N ALA A 15 12.86 -7.00 -6.29
CA ALA A 15 13.11 -7.48 -4.95
C ALA A 15 11.80 -7.59 -4.14
N ALA A 16 10.93 -6.58 -4.18
CA ALA A 16 9.62 -6.60 -3.52
C ALA A 16 8.71 -7.71 -4.08
N ARG A 17 8.75 -7.94 -5.41
CA ARG A 17 8.01 -9.05 -6.03
C ARG A 17 8.53 -10.42 -5.59
N LYS A 18 9.84 -10.55 -5.36
CA LYS A 18 10.46 -11.79 -4.91
C LYS A 18 10.19 -12.06 -3.43
N ALA A 19 10.18 -11.02 -2.61
CA ALA A 19 9.98 -11.12 -1.16
C ALA A 19 8.52 -11.39 -0.78
N ASP A 20 7.57 -10.64 -1.35
CA ASP A 20 6.17 -10.65 -0.90
C ASP A 20 5.16 -10.74 -2.06
N GLY A 21 5.62 -10.90 -3.30
CA GLY A 21 4.74 -10.94 -4.47
C GLY A 21 4.19 -9.57 -4.89
N MET A 22 4.65 -8.48 -4.27
CA MET A 22 4.17 -7.12 -4.53
C MET A 22 4.45 -6.68 -5.98
N VAL A 23 3.44 -6.10 -6.63
CA VAL A 23 3.57 -5.55 -7.98
C VAL A 23 3.62 -4.03 -7.90
N ILE A 24 4.82 -3.48 -8.10
CA ILE A 24 5.07 -2.04 -8.08
C ILE A 24 4.94 -1.46 -9.49
N ASP A 25 4.12 -0.42 -9.63
CA ASP A 25 4.00 0.40 -10.83
C ASP A 25 5.04 1.53 -10.79
N LEU A 26 6.05 1.46 -11.66
CA LEU A 26 7.16 2.41 -11.68
C LEU A 26 6.72 3.81 -12.16
N VAL A 27 5.72 3.88 -13.03
CA VAL A 27 5.24 5.16 -13.57
C VAL A 27 4.53 5.91 -12.46
N LYS A 28 3.67 5.21 -11.71
CA LYS A 28 3.01 5.79 -10.53
C LYS A 28 3.99 6.10 -9.40
N LEU A 29 5.00 5.24 -9.19
CA LEU A 29 6.03 5.48 -8.18
C LEU A 29 6.83 6.77 -8.46
N ALA A 30 7.06 7.12 -9.72
CA ALA A 30 7.75 8.36 -10.08
C ALA A 30 6.86 9.61 -10.11
N ALA A 31 5.56 9.45 -10.38
CA ALA A 31 4.64 10.57 -10.63
C ALA A 31 3.73 10.92 -9.43
N ASP A 32 3.49 9.98 -8.53
CA ASP A 32 2.55 10.12 -7.41
C ASP A 32 3.26 9.91 -6.07
N ALA A 33 3.40 11.01 -5.31
CA ALA A 33 4.07 11.02 -4.02
C ALA A 33 3.34 10.19 -2.96
N ASN A 34 2.01 10.11 -3.01
CA ASN A 34 1.22 9.30 -2.06
C ASN A 34 1.41 7.82 -2.35
N TYR A 35 1.36 7.44 -3.64
CA TYR A 35 1.63 6.07 -4.06
C TYR A 35 3.07 5.64 -3.71
N ALA A 36 4.05 6.53 -3.95
CA ALA A 36 5.43 6.29 -3.55
C ALA A 36 5.56 6.06 -2.04
N ASN A 37 4.90 6.89 -1.24
CA ASN A 37 4.94 6.78 0.21
C ASN A 37 4.35 5.44 0.70
N GLU A 38 3.19 5.05 0.16
CA GLU A 38 2.51 3.80 0.48
C GLU A 38 3.35 2.57 0.12
N VAL A 39 3.92 2.55 -1.09
CA VAL A 39 4.74 1.42 -1.56
C VAL A 39 6.02 1.32 -0.75
N LEU A 40 6.72 2.44 -0.52
CA LEU A 40 7.98 2.44 0.23
C LEU A 40 7.75 2.03 1.69
N SER A 41 6.67 2.50 2.32
CA SER A 41 6.27 2.02 3.64
C SER A 41 5.94 0.53 3.67
N ALA A 42 5.27 0.00 2.66
CA ALA A 42 4.99 -1.43 2.60
C ALA A 42 6.28 -2.26 2.44
N VAL A 43 7.25 -1.77 1.65
CA VAL A 43 8.57 -2.41 1.51
C VAL A 43 9.39 -2.34 2.80
N GLU A 44 9.33 -1.25 3.55
CA GLU A 44 10.02 -1.11 4.85
C GLU A 44 9.55 -2.11 5.91
N ASN A 45 8.33 -2.62 5.79
CA ASN A 45 7.79 -3.63 6.70
C ASN A 45 8.21 -5.08 6.33
N LEU A 46 8.96 -5.27 5.23
CA LEU A 46 9.44 -6.58 4.82
C LEU A 46 10.70 -6.99 5.62
N PRO A 47 10.88 -8.28 5.93
CA PRO A 47 12.02 -8.78 6.70
C PRO A 47 13.29 -8.93 5.84
N ASP A 48 13.63 -7.91 5.04
CA ASP A 48 14.82 -7.89 4.19
C ASP A 48 15.54 -6.54 4.32
N GLU A 49 16.69 -6.56 4.99
CA GLU A 49 17.49 -5.36 5.29
C GLU A 49 17.92 -4.60 4.03
N SER A 50 18.27 -5.32 2.95
CA SER A 50 18.71 -4.71 1.69
C SER A 50 17.57 -3.98 0.99
N LEU A 51 16.35 -4.51 1.07
CA LEU A 51 15.12 -3.88 0.57
C LEU A 51 14.75 -2.62 1.36
N VAL A 52 14.85 -2.68 2.69
CA VAL A 52 14.57 -1.54 3.57
C VAL A 52 15.55 -0.39 3.27
N LEU A 53 16.84 -0.67 3.14
CA LEU A 53 17.85 0.33 2.82
C LEU A 53 17.60 0.98 1.45
N LEU A 54 17.21 0.17 0.46
CA LEU A 54 16.86 0.66 -0.88
C LEU A 54 15.60 1.54 -0.85
N ALA A 55 14.60 1.17 -0.08
CA ALA A 55 13.38 1.96 0.10
C ALA A 55 13.67 3.30 0.78
N MET A 56 14.51 3.33 1.82
CA MET A 56 14.96 4.58 2.47
C MET A 56 15.75 5.48 1.51
N THR A 57 16.64 4.91 0.71
CA THR A 57 17.42 5.66 -0.29
C THR A 57 16.50 6.29 -1.33
N LEU A 58 15.50 5.56 -1.79
CA LEU A 58 14.49 6.09 -2.71
C LEU A 58 13.62 7.16 -2.05
N ARG A 59 13.23 6.98 -0.77
CA ARG A 59 12.50 8.01 -0.01
C ARG A 59 13.28 9.32 0.09
N ASP A 60 14.58 9.25 0.33
CA ASP A 60 15.47 10.43 0.34
C ASP A 60 15.48 11.12 -1.04
N LYS A 61 15.72 10.35 -2.10
CA LYS A 61 15.75 10.84 -3.48
C LYS A 61 14.41 11.41 -3.97
N PHE A 62 13.29 10.92 -3.46
CA PHE A 62 11.96 11.46 -3.73
C PHE A 62 11.58 12.64 -2.81
N GLY A 63 12.43 13.01 -1.83
CA GLY A 63 12.15 14.07 -0.87
C GLY A 63 11.05 13.72 0.14
N LEU A 64 10.76 12.43 0.34
CA LEU A 64 9.64 11.93 1.15
C LEU A 64 10.04 11.67 2.62
N LEU A 65 11.31 11.82 3.00
CA LEU A 65 11.78 11.60 4.38
C LEU A 65 11.14 12.51 5.43
N ALA A 66 10.63 13.69 5.03
CA ALA A 66 9.93 14.60 5.94
C ALA A 66 8.53 14.12 6.31
N THR A 67 7.98 13.14 5.57
CA THR A 67 6.66 12.57 5.85
C THR A 67 6.88 11.30 6.67
N GLN A 68 6.71 11.40 8.00
CA GLN A 68 6.68 10.22 8.85
C GLN A 68 5.70 9.19 8.27
N PRO A 69 6.07 7.90 8.21
CA PRO A 69 5.12 6.86 7.85
C PRO A 69 3.99 6.90 8.89
N SER A 70 2.82 7.39 8.47
CA SER A 70 1.63 7.29 9.30
C SER A 70 1.36 5.79 9.47
N PRO A 71 1.21 5.27 10.70
CA PRO A 71 0.89 3.87 10.92
C PRO A 71 -0.40 3.56 10.17
N ARG A 72 -0.30 2.80 9.08
CA ARG A 72 -1.48 2.40 8.33
C ARG A 72 -2.20 1.34 9.15
N GLU A 73 -3.24 1.78 9.84
CA GLU A 73 -4.31 0.91 10.32
C GLU A 73 -4.73 0.03 9.13
N PRO A 74 -4.81 -1.31 9.29
CA PRO A 74 -5.10 -2.19 8.19
C PRO A 74 -6.44 -1.78 7.58
N ALA A 75 -6.42 -1.37 6.32
CA ALA A 75 -7.61 -1.14 5.53
C ALA A 75 -8.40 -2.45 5.49
N ARG A 76 -9.38 -2.55 6.39
CA ARG A 76 -10.32 -3.65 6.51
C ARG A 76 -11.02 -3.82 5.17
N ALA A 77 -10.60 -4.84 4.45
CA ALA A 77 -11.32 -5.37 3.31
C ALA A 77 -12.66 -5.94 3.82
N GLU A 78 -13.70 -5.12 3.87
CA GLU A 78 -15.07 -5.59 4.02
C GLU A 78 -15.82 -5.50 2.70
N LYS A 79 -15.71 -6.65 2.01
CA LYS A 79 -16.67 -7.23 1.09
C LYS A 79 -18.09 -6.67 1.28
N LYS A 80 -18.62 -6.15 0.18
CA LYS A 80 -20.03 -6.22 -0.24
C LYS A 80 -20.76 -7.39 0.44
N SER A 81 -21.63 -7.07 1.40
CA SER A 81 -22.70 -7.96 1.84
C SER A 81 -24.00 -7.17 1.81
N GLU A 82 -24.73 -7.44 0.72
CA GLU A 82 -26.15 -7.26 0.52
C GLU A 82 -26.94 -7.51 1.82
N SER A 83 -27.76 -6.54 2.21
CA SER A 83 -28.79 -6.74 3.24
C SER A 83 -30.15 -6.53 2.58
N PRO A 84 -31.00 -7.57 2.43
CA PRO A 84 -32.43 -7.37 2.20
C PRO A 84 -33.14 -6.94 3.50
N PRO A 85 -34.31 -6.31 3.41
CA PRO A 85 -34.85 -5.44 4.46
C PRO A 85 -35.44 -6.17 5.67
N THR A 86 -35.21 -5.59 6.86
CA THR A 86 -35.82 -5.98 8.13
C THR A 86 -37.32 -5.69 8.18
N GLU A 87 -38.09 -6.78 8.26
CA GLU A 87 -39.26 -7.06 9.10
C GLU A 87 -40.33 -5.98 9.35
N ARG A 88 -41.60 -6.33 9.08
CA ARG A 88 -42.70 -6.15 10.04
C ARG A 88 -43.70 -7.31 9.99
N TYR A 89 -43.40 -8.34 10.78
CA TYR A 89 -44.35 -9.37 11.20
C TYR A 89 -45.44 -8.70 12.05
N THR A 90 -46.67 -8.63 11.56
CA THR A 90 -47.84 -8.21 12.36
C THR A 90 -48.76 -9.41 12.53
N PHE A 91 -48.46 -10.25 13.52
CA PHE A 91 -49.42 -11.24 14.01
C PHE A 91 -50.23 -10.58 15.13
N GLY A 92 -51.21 -9.77 14.74
CA GLY A 92 -52.20 -9.22 15.66
C GLY A 92 -53.33 -10.22 15.82
N ALA A 93 -53.28 -11.02 16.89
CA ALA A 93 -54.46 -11.72 17.39
C ALA A 93 -55.51 -10.67 17.79
N ARG A 94 -56.64 -10.65 17.07
CA ARG A 94 -57.86 -9.99 17.52
C ARG A 94 -59.06 -10.87 17.15
N SER A 95 -59.83 -11.12 18.21
CA SER A 95 -61.10 -11.83 18.38
C SER A 95 -62.05 -11.89 17.19
#